data_AF-A0AAF0EKY8-F1
#
_entry.id   AF-A0AAF0EKY8-F1
#
_cell.length_a   1.000
_cell.length_b   1.000
_cell.length_c   1.000
_cell.angle_alpha   90.00
_cell.angle_beta   90.00
_cell.angle_gamma   90.00
#
_symmetry.space_group_name_H-M   'P 1'
#
loop_
_entity.id
_entity.type
_entity.pdbx_description
1 polymer ?
#
loop_
_entity_poly.entity_id
_entity_poly.type
_entity_poly.pdbx_seq_one_letter_code
_entity_poly.pdbx_strand_id
1 'polypeptide(L)'
;MSWRRTESAVVTPPPPIPFHTARARHPVPPALSFGFGCSGLAEAGPSEPSEGLAPSTRPTPPEWSARSLSKRRRSSSDVELDDEPEAMEDLPKRRRPVRPAPTDARKRGAGGDLGRWLATLDRPALLSMLLELAKDHTTAERMYTLLPTPSVDTALAALHALEARLRYLLPTAATPGQMREQYVLSRVRSCLIDLSSELMQWMPFFSLAASEPTHPSTAFAFLLGATQCMLRVAHMLPADDVPVKAQLHDTILATYTALAPTSRDARDTLAHAIFPALLREWTIWLVHVDAQVNQEARMYGQDIVQTWARGLAQLGSSGHACGATEMAMRVAMDQAASHMHASIGWLAGPSSRPAWTMAAHAHAMDEGDAV
;
A
#
# COMPACT_ATOMS: atom_id res chain seq x y z
N MET A 1 8.87 11.87 -73.41
CA MET A 1 8.81 11.58 -71.96
C MET A 1 9.39 10.17 -71.79
N SER A 2 10.70 9.96 -71.74
CA SER A 2 11.71 10.48 -70.79
C SER A 2 11.37 10.09 -69.35
N TRP A 3 11.89 8.93 -68.93
CA TRP A 3 11.89 8.46 -67.55
C TRP A 3 13.07 9.11 -66.80
N ARG A 4 12.83 9.72 -65.64
CA ARG A 4 13.94 10.17 -64.77
C ARG A 4 14.40 9.03 -63.85
N ARG A 5 15.72 8.88 -63.77
CA ARG A 5 16.44 7.98 -62.87
C ARG A 5 17.23 8.84 -61.89
N THR A 6 16.98 8.69 -60.60
CA THR A 6 17.79 9.21 -59.48
C THR A 6 17.86 8.08 -58.45
N GLU A 7 18.92 7.27 -58.49
CA GLU A 7 20.16 7.48 -57.73
C GLU A 7 20.06 6.88 -56.32
N SER A 8 20.65 5.70 -56.16
CA SER A 8 20.69 4.95 -54.91
C SER A 8 21.81 5.48 -54.01
N ALA A 9 21.45 6.10 -52.87
CA ALA A 9 22.42 6.43 -51.84
C ALA A 9 22.96 5.15 -51.18
N VAL A 10 24.25 4.87 -51.38
CA VAL A 10 24.93 3.72 -50.74
C VAL A 10 25.24 4.08 -49.29
N VAL A 11 24.38 3.64 -48.37
CA VAL A 11 24.62 3.73 -46.93
C VAL A 11 25.66 2.69 -46.54
N THR A 12 26.79 3.15 -46.02
CA THR A 12 27.83 2.28 -45.45
C THR A 12 27.51 1.94 -43.98
N PRO A 13 27.67 0.69 -43.54
CA PRO A 13 27.40 0.30 -42.16
C PRO A 13 28.49 0.81 -41.20
N PRO A 14 28.16 1.15 -39.95
CA PRO A 14 29.15 1.53 -38.93
C PRO A 14 30.02 0.33 -38.51
N PRO A 15 31.25 0.57 -38.01
CA PRO A 15 32.15 -0.50 -37.58
C PRO A 15 31.63 -1.23 -36.32
N PRO A 16 31.92 -2.54 -36.18
CA PRO A 16 31.46 -3.33 -35.04
C PRO A 16 32.20 -2.96 -33.74
N ILE A 17 31.45 -2.86 -32.64
CA ILE A 17 31.99 -2.63 -31.29
C ILE A 17 32.64 -3.93 -30.78
N PRO A 18 33.92 -3.90 -30.33
CA PRO A 18 34.62 -5.10 -29.89
C PRO A 18 34.20 -5.53 -28.48
N PHE A 19 33.17 -6.37 -28.38
CA PHE A 19 32.91 -7.14 -27.18
C PHE A 19 33.91 -8.30 -27.07
N HIS A 20 34.88 -8.22 -26.15
CA HIS A 20 35.23 -9.35 -25.26
C HIS A 20 36.26 -8.99 -24.16
N THR A 21 36.11 -9.69 -23.03
CA THR A 21 37.11 -9.97 -21.97
C THR A 21 37.81 -8.81 -21.23
N ALA A 22 37.26 -8.48 -20.07
CA ALA A 22 38.03 -8.30 -18.83
C ALA A 22 37.24 -8.90 -17.65
N ARG A 23 37.65 -10.07 -17.15
CA ARG A 23 36.90 -10.84 -16.13
C ARG A 23 37.39 -10.52 -14.72
N ALA A 24 36.99 -9.36 -14.19
CA ALA A 24 37.38 -8.93 -12.83
C ALA A 24 36.90 -9.94 -11.76
N ARG A 25 37.84 -10.51 -11.01
CA ARG A 25 37.55 -11.39 -9.86
C ARG A 25 37.62 -10.58 -8.57
N HIS A 26 36.46 -10.20 -8.03
CA HIS A 26 36.34 -9.70 -6.65
C HIS A 26 35.45 -10.64 -5.84
N PRO A 27 35.86 -11.07 -4.64
CA PRO A 27 35.03 -11.90 -3.77
C PRO A 27 33.94 -11.04 -3.11
N VAL A 28 32.69 -11.47 -3.24
CA VAL A 28 31.54 -10.88 -2.54
C VAL A 28 31.30 -11.70 -1.26
N PRO A 29 31.13 -11.08 -0.07
CA PRO A 29 30.80 -11.81 1.16
C PRO A 29 29.41 -12.47 1.08
N PRO A 30 29.18 -13.59 1.79
CA PRO A 30 27.93 -14.34 1.69
C PRO A 30 26.73 -13.53 2.24
N ALA A 31 25.58 -13.69 1.59
CA ALA A 31 24.33 -13.04 1.98
C ALA A 31 23.76 -13.61 3.29
N LEU A 32 23.20 -12.73 4.13
CA LEU A 32 22.44 -13.12 5.33
C LEU A 32 21.10 -13.74 4.91
N SER A 33 21.01 -15.07 4.95
CA SER A 33 19.77 -15.80 4.69
C SER A 33 18.84 -15.74 5.91
N PHE A 34 17.72 -15.02 5.77
CA PHE A 34 16.60 -15.11 6.70
C PHE A 34 15.71 -16.31 6.32
N GLY A 35 15.97 -17.47 6.93
CA GLY A 35 15.15 -18.66 6.74
C GLY A 35 13.85 -18.61 7.53
N PHE A 36 12.71 -18.48 6.84
CA PHE A 36 11.41 -18.86 7.41
C PHE A 36 11.26 -20.38 7.38
N GLY A 37 11.08 -21.00 8.55
CA GLY A 37 11.02 -22.45 8.69
C GLY A 37 9.65 -23.03 8.37
N CYS A 38 9.55 -23.78 7.27
CA CYS A 38 8.41 -24.66 6.99
C CYS A 38 8.79 -26.12 7.29
N SER A 39 8.24 -26.66 8.37
CA SER A 39 8.19 -28.11 8.64
C SER A 39 6.72 -28.54 8.63
N GLY A 40 6.34 -29.66 8.03
CA GLY A 40 7.10 -30.59 7.19
C GLY A 40 6.15 -31.65 6.60
N LEU A 41 6.49 -32.25 5.46
CA LEU A 41 5.67 -33.28 4.82
C LEU A 41 5.92 -34.67 5.41
N ALA A 42 4.84 -35.47 5.50
CA ALA A 42 4.88 -36.92 5.63
C ALA A 42 3.67 -37.48 4.84
N GLU A 43 3.87 -38.55 4.07
CA GLU A 43 2.91 -39.04 3.06
C GLU A 43 2.95 -40.58 2.96
N ALA A 44 1.82 -41.17 2.55
CA ALA A 44 1.55 -42.62 2.35
C ALA A 44 1.57 -43.50 3.64
N GLY A 45 0.79 -44.59 3.73
CA GLY A 45 -0.13 -45.23 2.76
C GLY A 45 -1.27 -46.04 3.43
N PRO A 46 -2.10 -46.79 2.65
CA PRO A 46 -3.48 -47.12 3.04
C PRO A 46 -3.83 -48.61 3.30
N SER A 47 -4.92 -48.85 4.03
CA SER A 47 -5.76 -50.07 3.97
C SER A 47 -7.13 -49.88 4.66
N GLU A 48 -8.17 -50.58 4.20
CA GLU A 48 -9.56 -50.54 4.74
C GLU A 48 -9.81 -51.59 5.87
N PRO A 49 -11.03 -52.09 6.16
CA PRO A 49 -11.88 -51.54 7.23
C PRO A 49 -12.34 -52.59 8.28
N SER A 50 -12.94 -52.14 9.40
CA SER A 50 -13.81 -53.00 10.22
C SER A 50 -14.77 -52.22 11.12
N GLU A 51 -15.89 -52.84 11.49
CA GLU A 51 -16.95 -52.31 12.37
C GLU A 51 -16.59 -52.46 13.86
N GLY A 52 -17.20 -51.66 14.76
CA GLY A 52 -17.16 -51.99 16.20
C GLY A 52 -17.47 -50.87 17.20
N LEU A 53 -18.73 -50.78 17.62
CA LEU A 53 -19.27 -50.30 18.92
C LEU A 53 -18.54 -49.18 19.73
N ALA A 54 -19.30 -48.11 19.99
CA ALA A 54 -19.21 -47.25 21.19
C ALA A 54 -19.54 -48.05 22.48
N PRO A 55 -19.22 -47.61 23.74
CA PRO A 55 -19.32 -46.20 24.17
C PRO A 55 -18.36 -45.66 25.26
N SER A 56 -18.41 -44.32 25.39
CA SER A 56 -18.28 -43.51 26.63
C SER A 56 -17.11 -43.75 27.59
N THR A 57 -16.28 -42.72 27.77
CA THR A 57 -16.03 -42.16 29.11
C THR A 57 -15.59 -40.71 29.06
N ARG A 58 -15.86 -39.96 30.14
CA ARG A 58 -15.56 -38.54 30.32
C ARG A 58 -14.71 -38.37 31.58
N PRO A 59 -13.67 -37.53 31.56
CA PRO A 59 -13.28 -36.82 32.76
C PRO A 59 -13.22 -35.28 32.54
N THR A 60 -13.53 -34.55 33.60
CA THR A 60 -13.38 -33.09 33.72
C THR A 60 -12.32 -32.80 34.82
N PRO A 61 -11.98 -31.54 35.18
CA PRO A 61 -10.57 -31.18 35.42
C PRO A 61 -10.17 -31.15 36.91
N PRO A 62 -8.88 -30.90 37.20
CA PRO A 62 -8.43 -30.34 38.46
C PRO A 62 -8.33 -28.80 38.42
N GLU A 63 -9.00 -28.12 39.36
CA GLU A 63 -8.89 -26.68 39.62
C GLU A 63 -8.54 -26.48 41.10
N TRP A 64 -7.38 -25.87 41.42
CA TRP A 64 -7.07 -25.36 42.77
C TRP A 64 -5.79 -24.48 42.83
N SER A 65 -6.01 -23.18 43.11
CA SER A 65 -5.21 -22.26 43.95
C SER A 65 -3.67 -22.11 43.83
N ALA A 66 -3.30 -20.96 43.27
CA ALA A 66 -2.76 -19.80 44.01
C ALA A 66 -1.46 -19.90 44.87
N ARG A 67 -0.48 -19.09 44.44
CA ARG A 67 0.35 -18.12 45.21
C ARG A 67 0.87 -17.10 44.17
N SER A 68 0.70 -15.77 44.27
CA SER A 68 0.99 -14.81 45.36
C SER A 68 2.49 -14.57 45.56
N LEU A 69 2.84 -13.32 45.94
CA LEU A 69 4.20 -12.73 46.09
C LEU A 69 4.88 -12.34 44.74
N SER A 70 5.66 -11.25 44.64
CA SER A 70 5.85 -10.12 45.58
C SER A 70 6.37 -8.83 44.90
N LYS A 71 6.26 -7.69 45.62
CA LYS A 71 6.50 -6.33 45.14
C LYS A 71 7.80 -5.72 45.73
N ARG A 72 8.79 -5.36 44.89
CA ARG A 72 10.11 -4.81 45.29
C ARG A 72 10.66 -3.95 44.12
N ARG A 73 10.82 -2.61 44.11
CA ARG A 73 10.91 -1.48 45.09
C ARG A 73 12.35 -1.06 45.48
N ARG A 74 12.80 0.08 44.91
CA ARG A 74 14.01 0.91 45.22
C ARG A 74 15.37 0.23 44.97
N SER A 75 16.48 0.91 44.66
CA SER A 75 16.90 2.35 44.78
C SER A 75 17.58 2.84 43.48
N SER A 76 17.85 4.12 43.17
CA SER A 76 18.01 5.38 43.95
C SER A 76 19.38 5.55 44.64
N SER A 77 20.38 6.06 43.93
CA SER A 77 21.65 6.55 44.48
C SER A 77 21.59 8.06 44.76
N ASP A 78 22.35 8.50 45.74
CA ASP A 78 22.18 9.77 46.48
C ASP A 78 23.56 10.28 46.90
N VAL A 79 23.90 11.54 46.61
CA VAL A 79 25.23 12.14 46.87
C VAL A 79 25.11 13.67 47.01
N GLU A 80 25.29 14.20 48.22
CA GLU A 80 25.38 15.64 48.50
C GLU A 80 26.19 15.89 49.80
N LEU A 81 27.01 16.96 49.81
CA LEU A 81 27.63 17.61 50.98
C LEU A 81 28.68 16.79 51.79
N ASP A 82 29.70 17.37 52.45
CA ASP A 82 30.21 18.76 52.55
C ASP A 82 31.77 18.74 52.36
N ASP A 83 32.69 19.60 52.82
CA ASP A 83 32.78 20.68 53.83
C ASP A 83 33.96 21.65 53.47
N GLU A 84 34.19 22.71 54.26
CA GLU A 84 35.27 23.73 54.17
C GLU A 84 36.35 23.54 55.30
N PRO A 85 37.21 24.49 55.78
CA PRO A 85 37.53 25.88 55.38
C PRO A 85 39.03 26.35 55.42
N GLU A 86 39.21 27.65 55.15
CA GLU A 86 40.25 28.61 55.62
C GLU A 86 41.62 28.86 54.90
N ALA A 87 41.77 30.13 54.47
CA ALA A 87 42.87 31.08 54.68
C ALA A 87 44.34 30.81 54.25
N MET A 88 44.87 31.68 53.36
CA MET A 88 45.78 32.78 53.76
C MET A 88 45.84 33.89 52.69
N GLU A 89 46.27 35.10 53.06
CA GLU A 89 46.36 36.29 52.19
C GLU A 89 47.68 36.39 51.40
N ASP A 90 47.67 37.04 50.23
CA ASP A 90 48.63 38.15 49.98
C ASP A 90 48.20 39.10 48.82
N LEU A 91 48.77 40.31 48.79
CA LEU A 91 48.49 41.44 47.89
C LEU A 91 49.81 42.13 47.48
N PRO A 92 49.85 43.26 46.74
CA PRO A 92 48.98 43.76 45.66
C PRO A 92 49.78 44.08 44.36
N LYS A 93 49.12 44.50 43.26
CA LYS A 93 49.42 45.78 42.54
C LYS A 93 48.51 46.10 41.32
N ARG A 94 47.53 46.98 41.55
CA ARG A 94 47.47 48.34 40.95
C ARG A 94 47.52 48.47 39.40
N ARG A 95 46.36 48.73 38.75
CA ARG A 95 46.01 50.08 38.20
C ARG A 95 44.61 50.22 37.53
N ARG A 96 43.80 51.10 38.15
CA ARG A 96 42.73 51.99 37.61
C ARG A 96 41.46 51.38 36.97
N PRO A 97 40.30 52.07 37.13
CA PRO A 97 39.01 51.65 36.56
C PRO A 97 38.72 52.28 35.20
N VAL A 98 37.89 51.60 34.40
CA VAL A 98 37.04 52.22 33.37
C VAL A 98 35.59 51.82 33.67
N ARG A 99 34.69 52.79 33.66
CA ARG A 99 33.29 52.67 34.11
C ARG A 99 32.36 52.54 32.88
N PRO A 100 31.80 51.36 32.57
CA PRO A 100 30.81 51.24 31.50
C PRO A 100 29.44 51.69 32.00
N ALA A 101 28.88 52.72 31.35
CA ALA A 101 27.48 53.12 31.46
C ALA A 101 27.10 53.99 30.25
N PRO A 102 25.85 53.96 29.78
CA PRO A 102 25.02 52.77 29.61
C PRO A 102 24.49 52.70 28.16
N THR A 103 24.97 51.75 27.37
CA THR A 103 24.60 51.63 25.95
C THR A 103 23.79 50.37 25.64
N ASP A 104 22.70 50.57 24.89
CA ASP A 104 21.91 49.55 24.20
C ASP A 104 21.29 48.42 25.03
N ALA A 105 20.32 48.81 25.86
CA ALA A 105 19.15 47.99 26.20
C ALA A 105 18.24 47.70 24.97
N ARG A 106 18.82 47.56 23.76
CA ARG A 106 18.13 47.34 22.48
C ARG A 106 18.32 45.92 21.92
N LYS A 107 19.01 45.03 22.65
CA LYS A 107 19.15 43.61 22.29
C LYS A 107 17.91 42.76 22.69
N ARG A 108 16.71 43.22 22.33
CA ARG A 108 15.50 42.38 22.29
C ARG A 108 15.32 41.82 20.87
N GLY A 109 15.04 40.53 20.75
CA GLY A 109 14.37 39.96 19.57
C GLY A 109 15.21 39.44 18.40
N ALA A 110 16.55 39.45 18.47
CA ALA A 110 17.40 38.88 17.41
C ALA A 110 18.20 37.67 17.92
N GLY A 111 17.94 36.48 17.34
CA GLY A 111 18.74 35.27 17.60
C GLY A 111 18.31 34.44 18.82
N GLY A 112 17.07 34.56 19.31
CA GLY A 112 16.51 33.52 20.19
C GLY A 112 16.13 32.30 19.36
N ASP A 113 16.87 31.19 19.52
CA ASP A 113 16.83 29.97 18.68
C ASP A 113 15.43 29.64 18.11
N LEU A 114 15.17 29.98 16.85
CA LEU A 114 13.87 29.70 16.22
C LEU A 114 13.52 28.21 16.26
N GLY A 115 14.52 27.35 16.01
CA GLY A 115 14.35 25.89 16.13
C GLY A 115 13.99 25.42 17.55
N ARG A 116 14.39 26.15 18.60
CA ARG A 116 14.03 25.85 19.99
C ARG A 116 12.61 26.30 20.34
N TRP A 117 12.17 27.44 19.81
CA TRP A 117 10.77 27.87 19.90
C TRP A 117 9.84 26.93 19.13
N LEU A 118 10.21 26.53 17.90
CA LEU A 118 9.49 25.52 17.12
C LEU A 118 9.47 24.15 17.84
N ALA A 119 10.56 23.74 18.48
CA ALA A 119 10.61 22.51 19.27
C ALA A 119 9.79 22.56 20.59
N THR A 120 9.37 23.74 21.04
CA THR A 120 8.42 23.91 22.16
C THR A 120 6.96 24.02 21.72
N LEU A 121 6.68 24.15 20.42
CA LEU A 121 5.31 24.08 19.89
C LEU A 121 4.88 22.63 19.72
N ASP A 122 3.57 22.39 19.85
CA ASP A 122 2.99 21.09 19.58
C ASP A 122 2.78 20.86 18.07
N ARG A 123 2.57 19.59 17.70
CA ARG A 123 2.38 19.19 16.30
C ARG A 123 1.26 19.97 15.58
N PRO A 124 0.06 20.21 16.17
CA PRO A 124 -0.97 20.99 15.48
C PRO A 124 -0.58 22.47 15.30
N ALA A 125 0.00 23.15 16.28
CA ALA A 125 0.41 24.56 16.10
C ALA A 125 1.48 24.71 15.00
N LEU A 126 2.45 23.79 14.94
CA LEU A 126 3.43 23.73 13.85
C LEU A 126 2.76 23.50 12.48
N LEU A 127 1.78 22.61 12.41
CA LEU A 127 1.04 22.30 11.18
C LEU A 127 0.20 23.51 10.72
N SER A 128 -0.47 24.21 11.64
CA SER A 128 -1.17 25.47 11.35
C SER A 128 -0.23 26.55 10.82
N MET A 129 0.94 26.75 11.43
CA MET A 129 1.94 27.69 10.93
C MET A 129 2.46 27.32 9.53
N LEU A 130 2.72 26.03 9.27
CA LEU A 130 3.15 25.55 7.96
C LEU A 130 2.05 25.69 6.90
N LEU A 131 0.78 25.51 7.25
CA LEU A 131 -0.35 25.76 6.33
C LEU A 131 -0.52 27.25 5.99
N GLU A 132 -0.32 28.16 6.95
CA GLU A 132 -0.29 29.59 6.67
C GLU A 132 0.88 29.95 5.74
N LEU A 133 2.09 29.43 6.01
CA LEU A 133 3.28 29.64 5.17
C LEU A 133 3.19 28.98 3.77
N ALA A 134 2.36 27.95 3.61
CA ALA A 134 2.09 27.31 2.33
C ALA A 134 1.04 28.03 1.47
N LYS A 135 0.41 29.12 1.97
CA LYS A 135 -0.39 30.02 1.12
C LYS A 135 0.49 30.87 0.21
N ASP A 136 1.69 31.20 0.67
CA ASP A 136 2.71 31.87 -0.14
C ASP A 136 3.34 30.86 -1.11
N HIS A 137 3.10 31.05 -2.41
CA HIS A 137 3.43 30.08 -3.45
C HIS A 137 4.93 29.70 -3.47
N THR A 138 5.83 30.67 -3.29
CA THR A 138 7.29 30.44 -3.33
C THR A 138 7.84 29.70 -2.11
N THR A 139 7.15 29.74 -0.96
CA THR A 139 7.45 28.88 0.19
C THR A 139 6.81 27.51 0.04
N ALA A 140 5.61 27.42 -0.54
CA ALA A 140 5.00 26.13 -0.89
C ALA A 140 5.89 25.30 -1.84
N GLU A 141 6.40 25.88 -2.93
CA GLU A 141 7.36 25.20 -3.84
C GLU A 141 8.62 24.70 -3.12
N ARG A 142 9.18 25.51 -2.21
CA ARG A 142 10.33 25.13 -1.39
C ARG A 142 10.01 24.05 -0.36
N MET A 143 8.78 24.02 0.15
CA MET A 143 8.29 22.93 1.00
C MET A 143 8.12 21.65 0.18
N TYR A 144 7.56 21.71 -1.02
CA TYR A 144 7.44 20.54 -1.91
C TYR A 144 8.80 19.95 -2.34
N THR A 145 9.83 20.78 -2.56
CA THR A 145 11.19 20.27 -2.88
C THR A 145 11.97 19.77 -1.65
N LEU A 146 11.49 20.03 -0.43
CA LEU A 146 12.07 19.52 0.83
C LEU A 146 11.27 18.37 1.45
N LEU A 147 10.03 18.16 1.03
CA LEU A 147 9.22 17.00 1.41
C LEU A 147 9.72 15.76 0.66
N PRO A 148 9.91 14.61 1.34
CA PRO A 148 10.20 13.36 0.64
C PRO A 148 8.98 12.97 -0.22
N THR A 149 9.23 12.50 -1.44
CA THR A 149 8.19 11.90 -2.29
C THR A 149 7.50 10.76 -1.54
N PRO A 150 6.16 10.70 -1.50
CA PRO A 150 5.45 9.70 -0.71
C PRO A 150 5.73 8.30 -1.24
N SER A 151 6.18 7.41 -0.35
CA SER A 151 6.38 6.01 -0.70
C SER A 151 5.04 5.27 -0.81
N VAL A 152 5.01 4.20 -1.60
CA VAL A 152 3.85 3.29 -1.67
C VAL A 152 3.51 2.76 -0.27
N ASP A 153 4.51 2.42 0.54
CA ASP A 153 4.32 1.95 1.92
C ASP A 153 3.62 2.98 2.80
N THR A 154 3.97 4.27 2.69
CA THR A 154 3.31 5.34 3.45
C THR A 154 1.86 5.56 3.04
N ALA A 155 1.55 5.49 1.74
CA ALA A 155 0.18 5.64 1.25
C ALA A 155 -0.69 4.43 1.62
N LEU A 156 -0.18 3.21 1.45
CA LEU A 156 -0.88 1.98 1.85
C LEU A 156 -1.06 1.91 3.37
N ALA A 157 -0.09 2.33 4.18
CA ALA A 157 -0.23 2.40 5.63
C ALA A 157 -1.34 3.36 6.07
N ALA A 158 -1.51 4.50 5.39
CA ALA A 158 -2.61 5.43 5.64
C ALA A 158 -3.98 4.79 5.32
N LEU A 159 -4.11 4.14 4.16
CA LEU A 159 -5.33 3.40 3.79
C LEU A 159 -5.63 2.26 4.77
N HIS A 160 -4.64 1.48 5.20
CA HIS A 160 -4.82 0.41 6.19
C HIS A 160 -5.15 0.92 7.60
N ALA A 161 -4.73 2.14 7.97
CA ALA A 161 -5.16 2.78 9.21
C ALA A 161 -6.65 3.15 9.19
N LEU A 162 -7.19 3.57 8.04
CA LEU A 162 -8.62 3.79 7.84
C LEU A 162 -9.40 2.46 7.73
N GLU A 163 -8.83 1.45 7.07
CA GLU A 163 -9.36 0.07 7.04
C GLU A 163 -9.51 -0.51 8.46
N ALA A 164 -8.51 -0.28 9.33
CA ALA A 164 -8.56 -0.67 10.74
C ALA A 164 -9.58 0.16 11.54
N ARG A 165 -9.65 1.49 11.32
CA ARG A 165 -10.69 2.35 11.92
C ARG A 165 -12.09 1.85 11.59
N LEU A 166 -12.33 1.46 10.34
CA LEU A 166 -13.61 0.92 9.87
C LEU A 166 -13.97 -0.39 10.58
N ARG A 167 -13.00 -1.29 10.80
CA ARG A 167 -13.18 -2.50 11.63
C ARG A 167 -13.64 -2.21 13.05
N TYR A 168 -13.12 -1.16 13.69
CA TYR A 168 -13.53 -0.77 15.04
C TYR A 168 -14.91 -0.10 15.11
N LEU A 169 -15.44 0.41 13.99
CA LEU A 169 -16.79 0.97 13.90
C LEU A 169 -17.87 -0.10 13.70
N LEU A 170 -17.50 -1.22 13.07
CA LEU A 170 -18.35 -2.39 12.83
C LEU A 170 -18.65 -3.15 14.15
N PRO A 171 -19.90 -3.56 14.41
CA PRO A 171 -20.24 -4.39 15.57
C PRO A 171 -19.64 -5.81 15.43
N THR A 172 -18.55 -6.09 16.16
CA THR A 172 -17.76 -7.33 16.01
C THR A 172 -18.46 -8.64 16.42
N ALA A 173 -19.65 -8.58 17.03
CA ALA A 173 -20.39 -9.76 17.50
C ALA A 173 -21.91 -9.52 17.60
N ALA A 174 -22.52 -8.83 16.62
CA ALA A 174 -23.97 -8.79 16.52
C ALA A 174 -24.48 -10.10 15.93
N THR A 175 -25.31 -10.85 16.66
CA THR A 175 -26.02 -12.03 16.13
C THR A 175 -26.79 -11.62 14.86
N PRO A 176 -26.72 -12.39 13.75
CA PRO A 176 -27.40 -12.02 12.51
C PRO A 176 -28.89 -11.77 12.76
N GLY A 177 -29.36 -10.60 12.32
CA GLY A 177 -30.71 -10.09 12.57
C GLY A 177 -30.89 -9.12 13.76
N GLN A 178 -29.90 -8.97 14.65
CA GLN A 178 -30.07 -8.14 15.86
C GLN A 178 -29.75 -6.63 15.68
N MET A 179 -29.00 -6.25 14.64
CA MET A 179 -28.79 -4.85 14.26
C MET A 179 -29.27 -4.59 12.83
N ARG A 180 -29.96 -3.47 12.61
CA ARG A 180 -30.39 -3.02 11.28
C ARG A 180 -29.18 -2.52 10.49
N GLU A 181 -29.01 -2.98 9.26
CA GLU A 181 -27.90 -2.58 8.37
C GLU A 181 -27.77 -1.06 8.22
N GLN A 182 -28.90 -0.36 8.13
CA GLN A 182 -28.97 1.11 8.09
C GLN A 182 -28.16 1.79 9.21
N TYR A 183 -28.10 1.19 10.41
CA TYR A 183 -27.31 1.70 11.54
C TYR A 183 -25.81 1.47 11.35
N VAL A 184 -25.43 0.32 10.80
CA VAL A 184 -24.04 -0.03 10.48
C VAL A 184 -23.52 0.86 9.35
N LEU A 185 -24.28 0.98 8.27
CA LEU A 185 -24.00 1.85 7.13
C LEU A 185 -23.90 3.33 7.56
N SER A 186 -24.80 3.79 8.44
CA SER A 186 -24.75 5.16 9.00
C SER A 186 -23.47 5.44 9.78
N ARG A 187 -22.98 4.49 10.60
CA ARG A 187 -21.70 4.62 11.32
C ARG A 187 -20.48 4.66 10.40
N VAL A 188 -20.49 3.82 9.36
CA VAL A 188 -19.32 3.60 8.49
C VAL A 188 -19.21 4.67 7.39
N ARG A 189 -20.31 5.35 7.04
CA ARG A 189 -20.37 6.36 5.97
C ARG A 189 -19.30 7.46 6.06
N SER A 190 -19.03 8.00 7.25
CA SER A 190 -17.98 9.01 7.42
C SER A 190 -16.59 8.44 7.15
N CYS A 191 -16.28 7.26 7.69
CA CYS A 191 -15.00 6.58 7.48
C CYS A 191 -14.76 6.19 6.02
N LEU A 192 -15.82 5.96 5.23
CA LEU A 192 -15.72 5.75 3.77
C LEU A 192 -15.48 7.05 2.99
N ILE A 193 -15.97 8.19 3.48
CA ILE A 193 -15.70 9.53 2.90
C ILE A 193 -14.28 9.99 3.24
N ASP A 194 -13.81 9.76 4.47
CA ASP A 194 -12.40 9.96 4.85
C ASP A 194 -11.50 9.14 3.91
N LEU A 195 -11.81 7.85 3.73
CA LEU A 195 -11.04 6.90 2.94
C LEU A 195 -11.07 7.16 1.43
N SER A 196 -12.19 7.65 0.87
CA SER A 196 -12.22 8.09 -0.52
C SER A 196 -11.39 9.36 -0.72
N SER A 197 -11.43 10.30 0.23
CA SER A 197 -10.66 11.55 0.17
C SER A 197 -9.14 11.27 0.26
N GLU A 198 -8.73 10.43 1.21
CA GLU A 198 -7.35 9.96 1.39
C GLU A 198 -6.84 9.23 0.13
N LEU A 199 -7.64 8.32 -0.44
CA LEU A 199 -7.27 7.61 -1.67
C LEU A 199 -7.08 8.56 -2.86
N MET A 200 -8.02 9.50 -3.06
CA MET A 200 -7.96 10.48 -4.15
C MET A 200 -6.81 11.48 -3.97
N GLN A 201 -6.34 11.72 -2.74
CA GLN A 201 -5.13 12.50 -2.47
C GLN A 201 -3.85 11.73 -2.85
N TRP A 202 -3.78 10.42 -2.60
CA TRP A 202 -2.59 9.62 -2.94
C TRP A 202 -2.52 9.20 -4.42
N MET A 203 -3.67 8.99 -5.07
CA MET A 203 -3.74 8.45 -6.44
C MET A 203 -2.89 9.20 -7.49
N PRO A 204 -2.82 10.55 -7.53
CA PRO A 204 -2.03 11.28 -8.52
C PRO A 204 -0.52 11.03 -8.42
N PHE A 205 0.01 10.68 -7.24
CA PHE A 205 1.44 10.41 -7.04
C PHE A 205 1.90 9.06 -7.63
N PHE A 206 0.96 8.17 -7.98
CA PHE A 206 1.25 6.83 -8.51
C PHE A 206 0.62 6.58 -9.88
N SER A 207 -0.08 7.58 -10.45
CA SER A 207 -0.66 7.50 -11.79
C SER A 207 0.41 7.54 -12.89
N LEU A 208 0.23 6.73 -13.93
CA LEU A 208 1.06 6.79 -15.14
C LEU A 208 0.63 7.89 -16.12
N ALA A 209 -0.44 8.64 -15.81
CA ALA A 209 -0.86 9.84 -16.52
C ALA A 209 -0.35 11.14 -15.86
N ALA A 210 0.42 11.05 -14.76
CA ALA A 210 1.02 12.20 -14.09
C ALA A 210 2.12 12.87 -14.93
N SER A 211 2.40 14.15 -14.66
CA SER A 211 3.44 14.93 -15.38
C SER A 211 4.87 14.41 -15.16
N GLU A 212 5.10 13.63 -14.11
CA GLU A 212 6.30 12.84 -13.92
C GLU A 212 5.89 11.35 -13.91
N PRO A 213 6.21 10.57 -14.96
CA PRO A 213 5.68 9.22 -15.10
C PRO A 213 6.35 8.28 -14.09
N THR A 214 5.58 7.84 -13.10
CA THR A 214 6.00 6.84 -12.11
C THR A 214 6.41 5.52 -12.78
N HIS A 215 7.32 4.76 -12.19
CA HIS A 215 7.69 3.45 -12.74
C HIS A 215 6.50 2.47 -12.67
N PRO A 216 6.16 1.71 -13.74
CA PRO A 216 4.94 0.89 -13.78
C PRO A 216 4.86 -0.18 -12.69
N SER A 217 5.99 -0.72 -12.19
CA SER A 217 5.97 -1.64 -11.03
C SER A 217 5.54 -0.94 -9.73
N THR A 218 5.86 0.35 -9.57
CA THR A 218 5.50 1.17 -8.39
C THR A 218 4.03 1.55 -8.45
N ALA A 219 3.55 1.99 -9.61
CA ALA A 219 2.13 2.21 -9.88
C ALA A 219 1.31 0.93 -9.63
N PHE A 220 1.77 -0.21 -10.14
CA PHE A 220 1.14 -1.52 -9.91
C PHE A 220 1.08 -1.86 -8.42
N ALA A 221 2.16 -1.66 -7.65
CA ALA A 221 2.20 -1.99 -6.23
C ALA A 221 1.17 -1.16 -5.43
N PHE A 222 1.06 0.13 -5.73
CA PHE A 222 0.02 0.99 -5.15
C PHE A 222 -1.38 0.55 -5.56
N LEU A 223 -1.65 0.37 -6.85
CA LEU A 223 -2.97 0.00 -7.35
C LEU A 223 -3.42 -1.37 -6.82
N LEU A 224 -2.52 -2.36 -6.72
CA LEU A 224 -2.78 -3.66 -6.12
C LEU A 224 -3.12 -3.52 -4.63
N GLY A 225 -2.27 -2.84 -3.85
CA GLY A 225 -2.47 -2.68 -2.41
C GLY A 225 -3.75 -1.90 -2.07
N ALA A 226 -4.01 -0.82 -2.80
CA ALA A 226 -5.24 -0.03 -2.68
C ALA A 226 -6.47 -0.86 -3.07
N THR A 227 -6.45 -1.56 -4.21
CA THR A 227 -7.60 -2.38 -4.64
C THR A 227 -7.87 -3.53 -3.66
N GLN A 228 -6.84 -4.21 -3.16
CA GLN A 228 -6.98 -5.23 -2.11
C GLN A 228 -7.55 -4.64 -0.81
N CYS A 229 -7.13 -3.44 -0.42
CA CYS A 229 -7.71 -2.71 0.71
C CYS A 229 -9.21 -2.45 0.49
N MET A 230 -9.60 -1.96 -0.68
CA MET A 230 -11.01 -1.63 -0.99
C MET A 230 -11.90 -2.88 -1.09
N LEU A 231 -11.41 -3.98 -1.67
CA LEU A 231 -12.12 -5.27 -1.67
C LEU A 231 -12.34 -5.79 -0.24
N ARG A 232 -11.33 -5.71 0.63
CA ARG A 232 -11.51 -6.06 2.06
C ARG A 232 -12.51 -5.15 2.77
N VAL A 233 -12.54 -3.85 2.44
CA VAL A 233 -13.55 -2.93 2.99
C VAL A 233 -14.95 -3.30 2.50
N ALA A 234 -15.14 -3.58 1.21
CA ALA A 234 -16.42 -4.03 0.66
C ALA A 234 -16.91 -5.32 1.32
N HIS A 235 -16.03 -6.31 1.47
CA HIS A 235 -16.32 -7.60 2.12
C HIS A 235 -16.75 -7.48 3.60
N MET A 236 -16.36 -6.40 4.29
CA MET A 236 -16.73 -6.13 5.68
C MET A 236 -18.04 -5.34 5.83
N LEU A 237 -18.66 -4.90 4.73
CA LEU A 237 -20.00 -4.32 4.75
C LEU A 237 -21.06 -5.43 4.58
N PRO A 238 -22.31 -5.23 5.04
CA PRO A 238 -23.40 -6.15 4.71
C PRO A 238 -23.60 -6.21 3.19
N ALA A 239 -23.94 -7.37 2.65
CA ALA A 239 -24.15 -7.57 1.21
C ALA A 239 -25.30 -6.71 0.63
N ASP A 240 -25.30 -6.53 -0.68
CA ASP A 240 -26.50 -6.17 -1.45
C ASP A 240 -27.07 -7.46 -2.07
N ASP A 241 -28.31 -7.83 -1.74
CA ASP A 241 -29.03 -9.00 -2.28
C ASP A 241 -29.54 -8.76 -3.72
N VAL A 242 -28.67 -8.25 -4.59
CA VAL A 242 -28.97 -8.01 -6.01
C VAL A 242 -28.33 -9.12 -6.84
N PRO A 243 -29.10 -9.94 -7.57
CA PRO A 243 -28.54 -10.97 -8.45
C PRO A 243 -27.89 -10.33 -9.68
N VAL A 244 -26.56 -10.19 -9.62
CA VAL A 244 -25.73 -9.65 -10.71
C VAL A 244 -25.52 -10.72 -11.77
N LYS A 245 -26.01 -10.49 -12.99
CA LYS A 245 -25.62 -11.29 -14.18
C LYS A 245 -24.37 -10.70 -14.80
N ALA A 246 -23.27 -11.46 -14.82
CA ALA A 246 -22.04 -11.03 -15.47
C ALA A 246 -22.27 -10.81 -16.98
N GLN A 247 -22.02 -9.59 -17.45
CA GLN A 247 -21.93 -9.25 -18.86
C GLN A 247 -20.63 -8.46 -19.07
N LEU A 248 -19.74 -9.00 -19.90
CA LEU A 248 -18.46 -8.38 -20.21
C LEU A 248 -18.64 -7.36 -21.35
N HIS A 249 -18.06 -6.18 -21.16
CA HIS A 249 -18.03 -5.09 -22.15
C HIS A 249 -16.59 -4.78 -22.56
N ASP A 250 -16.41 -4.00 -23.63
CA ASP A 250 -15.09 -3.71 -24.24
C ASP A 250 -14.03 -3.11 -23.30
N THR A 251 -14.43 -2.56 -22.14
CA THR A 251 -13.50 -2.01 -21.13
C THR A 251 -13.89 -2.44 -19.73
N ILE A 252 -12.87 -2.61 -18.86
CA ILE A 252 -13.06 -3.03 -17.46
C ILE A 252 -13.96 -2.07 -16.67
N LEU A 253 -13.93 -0.77 -17.00
CA LEU A 253 -14.82 0.22 -16.39
C LEU A 253 -16.27 0.08 -16.90
N ALA A 254 -16.48 -0.18 -18.19
CA ALA A 254 -17.83 -0.43 -18.72
C ALA A 254 -18.46 -1.67 -18.07
N THR A 255 -17.72 -2.79 -18.02
CA THR A 255 -18.10 -4.02 -17.31
C THR A 255 -18.46 -3.72 -15.86
N TYR A 256 -17.60 -3.02 -15.12
CA TYR A 256 -17.92 -2.64 -13.76
C TYR A 256 -19.20 -1.80 -13.66
N THR A 257 -19.39 -0.77 -14.51
CA THR A 257 -20.59 0.09 -14.44
C THR A 257 -21.89 -0.60 -14.83
N ALA A 258 -21.84 -1.70 -15.59
CA ALA A 258 -23.01 -2.53 -15.89
C ALA A 258 -23.41 -3.45 -14.72
N LEU A 259 -22.44 -3.80 -13.86
CA LEU A 259 -22.60 -4.74 -12.74
C LEU A 259 -22.74 -4.04 -11.37
N ALA A 260 -22.36 -2.77 -11.26
CA ALA A 260 -22.42 -1.99 -10.03
C ALA A 260 -23.87 -1.75 -9.56
N PRO A 261 -24.19 -1.94 -8.27
CA PRO A 261 -25.55 -1.74 -7.76
C PRO A 261 -25.92 -0.25 -7.71
N THR A 262 -27.13 0.07 -8.17
CA THR A 262 -27.65 1.44 -8.24
C THR A 262 -28.24 1.96 -6.93
N SER A 263 -28.07 1.26 -5.80
CA SER A 263 -28.59 1.69 -4.49
C SER A 263 -27.79 2.86 -3.90
N ARG A 264 -28.49 3.77 -3.21
CA ARG A 264 -27.93 5.01 -2.63
C ARG A 264 -27.62 4.90 -1.14
N ASP A 265 -26.92 3.84 -0.76
CA ASP A 265 -26.51 3.54 0.62
C ASP A 265 -25.12 4.10 0.97
N ALA A 266 -24.53 3.72 2.11
CA ALA A 266 -23.12 4.05 2.37
C ALA A 266 -22.15 3.31 1.41
N ARG A 267 -22.62 2.22 0.79
CA ARG A 267 -21.92 1.49 -0.28
C ARG A 267 -21.66 2.35 -1.53
N ASP A 268 -22.49 3.39 -1.76
CA ASP A 268 -22.40 4.35 -2.87
C ASP A 268 -21.00 4.97 -3.06
N THR A 269 -20.29 5.25 -1.96
CA THR A 269 -18.92 5.81 -2.00
C THR A 269 -17.89 4.80 -2.54
N LEU A 270 -18.05 3.51 -2.25
CA LEU A 270 -17.27 2.46 -2.90
C LEU A 270 -17.71 2.30 -4.37
N ALA A 271 -19.01 2.17 -4.57
CA ALA A 271 -19.63 1.80 -5.83
C ALA A 271 -19.38 2.83 -6.96
N HIS A 272 -19.54 4.13 -6.68
CA HIS A 272 -19.57 5.18 -7.70
C HIS A 272 -18.41 6.18 -7.63
N ALA A 273 -17.58 6.17 -6.57
CA ALA A 273 -16.39 7.02 -6.47
C ALA A 273 -15.08 6.23 -6.45
N ILE A 274 -14.90 5.32 -5.49
CA ILE A 274 -13.61 4.62 -5.27
C ILE A 274 -13.28 3.62 -6.38
N PHE A 275 -14.15 2.63 -6.63
CA PHE A 275 -13.86 1.58 -7.62
C PHE A 275 -13.77 2.13 -9.06
N PRO A 276 -14.64 3.06 -9.52
CA PRO A 276 -14.48 3.71 -10.82
C PRO A 276 -13.18 4.50 -10.99
N ALA A 277 -12.63 5.08 -9.92
CA ALA A 277 -11.34 5.77 -9.98
C ALA A 277 -10.18 4.77 -10.09
N LEU A 278 -10.15 3.73 -9.24
CA LEU A 278 -9.15 2.66 -9.34
C LEU A 278 -9.16 1.98 -10.72
N LEU A 279 -10.34 1.72 -11.30
CA LEU A 279 -10.46 1.12 -12.62
C LEU A 279 -9.98 2.04 -13.76
N ARG A 280 -10.05 3.37 -13.61
CA ARG A 280 -9.42 4.30 -14.56
C ARG A 280 -7.92 4.17 -14.52
N GLU A 281 -7.32 4.20 -13.34
CA GLU A 281 -5.87 4.04 -13.20
C GLU A 281 -5.38 2.66 -13.64
N TRP A 282 -6.15 1.59 -13.38
CA TRP A 282 -5.87 0.26 -13.96
C TRP A 282 -5.95 0.25 -15.49
N THR A 283 -6.92 0.95 -16.09
CA THR A 283 -7.02 1.08 -17.56
C THR A 283 -5.82 1.85 -18.13
N ILE A 284 -5.46 2.98 -17.51
CA ILE A 284 -4.26 3.77 -17.87
C ILE A 284 -3.00 2.90 -17.77
N TRP A 285 -2.87 2.14 -16.68
CA TRP A 285 -1.73 1.26 -16.44
C TRP A 285 -1.61 0.15 -17.50
N LEU A 286 -2.72 -0.54 -17.82
CA LEU A 286 -2.76 -1.58 -18.85
C LEU A 286 -2.37 -1.05 -20.23
N VAL A 287 -2.90 0.10 -20.63
CA VAL A 287 -2.58 0.75 -21.92
C VAL A 287 -1.13 1.20 -21.98
N HIS A 288 -0.59 1.75 -20.88
CA HIS A 288 0.80 2.19 -20.81
C HIS A 288 1.80 1.02 -20.88
N VAL A 289 1.51 -0.09 -20.20
CA VAL A 289 2.34 -1.30 -20.22
C VAL A 289 2.25 -2.00 -21.58
N ASP A 290 1.07 -2.08 -22.20
CA ASP A 290 0.91 -2.58 -23.57
C ASP A 290 1.73 -1.74 -24.57
N ALA A 291 1.58 -0.41 -24.56
CA ALA A 291 2.34 0.47 -25.44
C ALA A 291 3.85 0.32 -25.24
N GLN A 292 4.32 0.21 -24.00
CA GLN A 292 5.74 0.04 -23.73
C GLN A 292 6.31 -1.29 -24.20
N VAL A 293 5.57 -2.39 -24.06
CA VAL A 293 6.05 -3.71 -24.52
C VAL A 293 5.91 -3.86 -26.02
N ASN A 294 4.75 -3.50 -26.58
CA ASN A 294 4.38 -3.83 -27.96
C ASN A 294 4.67 -2.71 -28.98
N GLN A 295 4.89 -1.46 -28.54
CA GLN A 295 5.24 -0.32 -29.41
C GLN A 295 6.66 0.20 -29.16
N GLU A 296 7.08 0.35 -27.89
CA GLU A 296 8.44 0.79 -27.53
C GLU A 296 9.46 -0.36 -27.37
N ALA A 297 9.03 -1.63 -27.50
CA ALA A 297 9.86 -2.83 -27.33
C ALA A 297 10.59 -2.95 -25.97
N ARG A 298 10.06 -2.34 -24.90
CA ARG A 298 10.60 -2.49 -23.54
C ARG A 298 10.32 -3.91 -23.03
N MET A 299 11.36 -4.60 -22.56
CA MET A 299 11.20 -5.93 -21.96
C MET A 299 11.17 -5.84 -20.43
N TYR A 300 10.08 -6.34 -19.84
CA TYR A 300 9.99 -6.56 -18.39
C TYR A 300 10.54 -7.93 -18.01
N GLY A 301 11.21 -8.01 -16.85
CA GLY A 301 11.72 -9.27 -16.32
C GLY A 301 10.59 -10.27 -16.04
N GLN A 302 10.83 -11.55 -16.31
CA GLN A 302 9.81 -12.60 -16.20
C GLN A 302 9.17 -12.64 -14.79
N ASP A 303 9.97 -12.47 -13.74
CA ASP A 303 9.51 -12.43 -12.34
C ASP A 303 8.57 -11.25 -12.04
N ILE A 304 8.78 -10.11 -12.70
CA ILE A 304 7.94 -8.92 -12.58
C ILE A 304 6.58 -9.21 -13.22
N VAL A 305 6.56 -9.72 -14.46
CA VAL A 305 5.32 -10.08 -15.18
C VAL A 305 4.55 -11.18 -14.43
N GLN A 306 5.23 -12.19 -13.89
CA GLN A 306 4.60 -13.23 -13.04
C GLN A 306 4.09 -12.69 -11.70
N THR A 307 4.70 -11.63 -11.16
CA THR A 307 4.21 -10.96 -9.95
C THR A 307 2.97 -10.11 -10.25
N TRP A 308 2.94 -9.42 -11.39
CA TRP A 308 1.76 -8.73 -11.88
C TRP A 308 0.60 -9.70 -12.14
N ALA A 309 0.85 -10.82 -12.83
CA ALA A 309 -0.14 -11.85 -13.13
C ALA A 309 -0.81 -12.40 -11.87
N ARG A 310 -0.01 -12.80 -10.87
CA ARG A 310 -0.51 -13.27 -9.57
C ARG A 310 -1.30 -12.19 -8.82
N GLY A 311 -0.85 -10.94 -8.88
CA GLY A 311 -1.56 -9.81 -8.27
C GLY A 311 -2.95 -9.58 -8.87
N LEU A 312 -3.06 -9.57 -10.21
CA LEU A 312 -4.36 -9.44 -10.88
C LEU A 312 -5.27 -10.66 -10.64
N ALA A 313 -4.74 -11.89 -10.68
CA ALA A 313 -5.52 -13.10 -10.38
C ALA A 313 -6.07 -13.12 -8.93
N GLN A 314 -5.33 -12.58 -7.96
CA GLN A 314 -5.81 -12.39 -6.59
C GLN A 314 -6.96 -11.37 -6.48
N LEU A 315 -6.99 -10.37 -7.36
CA LEU A 315 -8.08 -9.40 -7.46
C LEU A 315 -9.29 -9.95 -8.21
N GLY A 316 -9.09 -10.79 -9.23
CA GLY A 316 -10.16 -11.39 -10.03
C GLY A 316 -10.93 -12.53 -9.32
N SER A 317 -10.25 -13.29 -8.45
CA SER A 317 -10.83 -14.48 -7.80
C SER A 317 -12.16 -14.20 -7.10
N SER A 318 -13.26 -14.80 -7.60
CA SER A 318 -14.64 -14.51 -7.18
C SER A 318 -15.12 -15.30 -5.96
N GLY A 319 -14.48 -16.43 -5.63
CA GLY A 319 -14.99 -17.45 -4.70
C GLY A 319 -15.18 -17.06 -3.22
N HIS A 320 -15.00 -15.80 -2.87
CA HIS A 320 -15.25 -15.25 -1.53
C HIS A 320 -15.97 -13.88 -1.57
N ALA A 321 -16.57 -13.49 -2.70
CA ALA A 321 -17.19 -12.17 -2.85
C ALA A 321 -18.48 -12.00 -2.00
N CYS A 322 -18.58 -10.90 -1.27
CA CYS A 322 -19.75 -10.53 -0.48
C CYS A 322 -20.51 -9.37 -1.16
N GLY A 323 -21.65 -9.68 -1.79
CA GLY A 323 -22.54 -8.70 -2.40
C GLY A 323 -22.11 -8.15 -3.77
N ALA A 324 -23.06 -7.47 -4.42
CA ALA A 324 -22.95 -7.02 -5.81
C ALA A 324 -21.71 -6.17 -6.11
N THR A 325 -21.38 -5.18 -5.26
CA THR A 325 -20.26 -4.26 -5.52
C THR A 325 -18.89 -4.97 -5.50
N GLU A 326 -18.68 -5.93 -4.58
CA GLU A 326 -17.43 -6.68 -4.51
C GLU A 326 -17.29 -7.61 -5.73
N MET A 327 -18.38 -8.29 -6.11
CA MET A 327 -18.41 -9.15 -7.30
C MET A 327 -18.15 -8.36 -8.59
N ALA A 328 -18.80 -7.20 -8.77
CA ALA A 328 -18.61 -6.33 -9.93
C ALA A 328 -17.13 -5.90 -10.08
N MET A 329 -16.47 -5.54 -8.98
CA MET A 329 -15.04 -5.19 -9.01
C MET A 329 -14.16 -6.41 -9.32
N ARG A 330 -14.45 -7.57 -8.75
CA ARG A 330 -13.69 -8.81 -9.03
C ARG A 330 -13.80 -9.23 -10.50
N VAL A 331 -14.99 -9.23 -11.09
CA VAL A 331 -15.19 -9.50 -12.52
C VAL A 331 -14.44 -8.50 -13.41
N ALA A 332 -14.45 -7.21 -13.08
CA ALA A 332 -13.68 -6.20 -13.80
C ALA A 332 -12.15 -6.40 -13.69
N MET A 333 -11.65 -6.90 -12.55
CA MET A 333 -10.23 -7.22 -12.37
C MET A 333 -9.82 -8.56 -12.99
N ASP A 334 -10.74 -9.52 -13.15
CA ASP A 334 -10.51 -10.74 -13.94
C ASP A 334 -10.40 -10.43 -15.44
N GLN A 335 -11.24 -9.52 -15.94
CA GLN A 335 -11.10 -8.96 -17.28
C GLN A 335 -9.76 -8.19 -17.43
N ALA A 336 -9.31 -7.45 -16.41
CA ALA A 336 -8.00 -6.79 -16.41
C ALA A 336 -6.84 -7.81 -16.48
N ALA A 337 -6.94 -8.93 -15.75
CA ALA A 337 -5.99 -10.04 -15.84
C ALA A 337 -5.95 -10.65 -17.25
N SER A 338 -7.12 -10.88 -17.84
CA SER A 338 -7.28 -11.40 -19.20
C SER A 338 -6.71 -10.47 -20.27
N HIS A 339 -6.93 -9.15 -20.14
CA HIS A 339 -6.33 -8.14 -21.03
C HIS A 339 -4.79 -8.15 -20.93
N MET A 340 -4.23 -8.18 -19.72
CA MET A 340 -2.78 -8.27 -19.52
C MET A 340 -2.19 -9.59 -20.04
N HIS A 341 -2.95 -10.70 -19.98
CA HIS A 341 -2.53 -11.96 -20.57
C HIS A 341 -2.43 -11.87 -22.10
N ALA A 342 -3.41 -11.21 -22.74
CA ALA A 342 -3.42 -11.02 -24.18
C ALA A 342 -2.28 -10.11 -24.68
N SER A 343 -1.99 -9.00 -23.99
CA SER A 343 -0.96 -8.03 -24.41
C SER A 343 0.47 -8.47 -24.11
N ILE A 344 0.73 -9.00 -22.90
CA ILE A 344 2.11 -9.27 -22.42
C ILE A 344 2.32 -10.69 -21.87
N GLY A 345 1.30 -11.56 -21.85
CA GLY A 345 1.41 -12.91 -21.31
C GLY A 345 2.46 -13.78 -22.00
N TRP A 346 2.88 -13.43 -23.22
CA TRP A 346 3.97 -14.09 -23.95
C TRP A 346 5.35 -13.90 -23.28
N LEU A 347 5.60 -12.77 -22.60
CA LEU A 347 6.84 -12.53 -21.83
C LEU A 347 6.99 -13.49 -20.65
N ALA A 348 5.89 -14.02 -20.12
CA ALA A 348 5.91 -14.87 -18.94
C ALA A 348 6.41 -16.30 -19.24
N GLY A 349 6.47 -16.70 -20.51
CA GLY A 349 6.96 -18.01 -20.99
C GLY A 349 5.97 -19.18 -20.80
N PRO A 350 6.14 -20.31 -21.53
CA PRO A 350 5.15 -21.39 -21.55
C PRO A 350 4.89 -22.03 -20.18
N SER A 351 5.92 -22.12 -19.33
CA SER A 351 5.87 -22.75 -18.00
C SER A 351 5.03 -21.99 -16.97
N SER A 352 4.77 -20.70 -17.18
CA SER A 352 3.98 -19.89 -16.23
C SER A 352 2.50 -19.77 -16.59
N ARG A 353 2.05 -20.35 -17.73
CA ARG A 353 0.63 -20.39 -18.12
C ARG A 353 -0.34 -20.80 -16.99
N PRO A 354 -0.03 -21.76 -16.10
CA PRO A 354 -0.90 -22.10 -14.97
C PRO A 354 -1.27 -20.91 -14.05
N ALA A 355 -0.37 -19.95 -13.88
CA ALA A 355 -0.62 -18.75 -13.06
C ALA A 355 -1.65 -17.78 -13.69
N TRP A 356 -1.99 -17.99 -14.97
CA TRP A 356 -3.00 -17.24 -15.71
C TRP A 356 -4.28 -18.06 -15.91
N THR A 357 -4.18 -19.37 -16.19
CA THR A 357 -5.35 -20.20 -16.49
C THR A 357 -6.23 -20.50 -15.26
N MET A 358 -5.73 -20.31 -14.02
CA MET A 358 -6.57 -20.39 -12.82
C MET A 358 -7.62 -19.27 -12.73
N ALA A 359 -7.45 -18.15 -13.45
CA ALA A 359 -8.51 -17.15 -13.63
C ALA A 359 -9.59 -17.71 -14.57
N ALA A 360 -9.20 -18.03 -15.81
CA ALA A 360 -10.11 -18.48 -16.87
C ALA A 360 -10.95 -19.72 -16.52
N HIS A 361 -10.41 -20.68 -15.75
CA HIS A 361 -11.16 -21.89 -15.40
C HIS A 361 -12.32 -21.67 -14.42
N ALA A 362 -12.40 -20.55 -13.71
CA ALA A 362 -13.56 -20.23 -12.87
C ALA A 362 -14.83 -19.95 -13.71
N HIS A 363 -14.67 -19.41 -14.92
CA HIS A 363 -15.78 -19.00 -15.79
C HIS A 363 -16.35 -20.15 -16.63
N ALA A 364 -15.61 -21.25 -16.80
CA ALA A 364 -15.93 -22.36 -17.71
C ALA A 364 -16.76 -23.50 -17.07
N MET A 365 -17.08 -23.41 -15.77
CA MET A 365 -17.87 -24.43 -15.04
C MET A 365 -19.32 -24.03 -14.78
N ASP A 366 -19.67 -22.75 -14.93
CA ASP A 366 -21.00 -22.20 -14.58
C ASP A 366 -22.02 -22.29 -15.75
N GLU A 367 -21.53 -22.49 -16.97
CA GLU A 367 -22.34 -22.51 -18.21
C GLU A 367 -22.89 -23.92 -18.56
N GLY A 368 -22.82 -24.87 -17.61
CA GLY A 368 -22.90 -26.31 -17.88
C GLY A 368 -24.20 -27.04 -17.52
N ASP A 369 -25.13 -26.44 -16.77
CA ASP A 369 -26.27 -27.17 -16.17
C ASP A 369 -27.60 -26.40 -16.30
N ALA A 370 -28.14 -26.34 -17.53
CA ALA A 370 -29.48 -25.79 -17.83
C ALA A 370 -30.07 -26.40 -19.13
N VAL A 371 -30.69 -27.58 -19.02
CA VAL A 371 -31.46 -28.27 -20.09
C VAL A 371 -32.79 -28.76 -19.52
#